data_AF-A0A971SSH8-F1
#
_entry.id   AF-A0A971SSH8-F1
#
_cell.length_a   1.000
_cell.length_b   1.000
_cell.length_c   1.000
_cell.angle_alpha   90.00
_cell.angle_beta   90.00
_cell.angle_gamma   90.00
#
_symmetry.space_group_name_H-M   'P 1'
#
loop_
_entity.id
_entity.type
_entity.pdbx_description
1 polymer ?
#
loop_
_entity_poly.entity_id
_entity_poly.type
_entity_poly.pdbx_seq_one_letter_code
_entity_poly.pdbx_strand_id
1 'polypeptide(L)' 'MSPSWKNNWANIIPLFAYPEDIRRAIYTTNAIESLNMSLRKVIKTKASFPNDDALKNVPYLA' A
#
# COMPACT_ATOMS: atom_id res chain seq x y z
N MET A 1 -4.66 -23.96 6.29
CA MET A 1 -4.98 -22.72 5.54
C MET A 1 -5.80 -21.81 6.45
N SER A 2 -5.36 -20.56 6.68
CA SER A 2 -6.03 -19.66 7.62
C SER A 2 -7.45 -19.31 7.14
N PRO A 3 -8.37 -18.92 8.05
CA PRO A 3 -9.69 -18.42 7.67
C PRO A 3 -9.63 -17.20 6.73
N SER A 4 -8.65 -16.32 6.93
CA SER A 4 -8.45 -15.14 6.07
C SER A 4 -8.18 -15.50 4.61
N TRP A 5 -7.38 -16.55 4.35
CA TRP A 5 -7.10 -17.02 2.99
C TRP A 5 -8.34 -17.60 2.32
N LYS A 6 -9.13 -18.39 3.04
CA LYS A 6 -10.36 -18.98 2.52
C LYS A 6 -11.41 -17.91 2.21
N ASN A 7 -11.58 -16.94 3.12
CA ASN A 7 -12.60 -15.89 2.99
C ASN A 7 -12.29 -14.91 1.85
N ASN A 8 -11.02 -14.68 1.53
CA ASN A 8 -10.61 -13.74 0.48
C ASN A 8 -10.22 -14.42 -0.83
N TRP A 9 -10.36 -15.75 -0.92
CA TRP A 9 -9.88 -16.52 -2.06
C TRP A 9 -10.44 -16.01 -3.40
N ALA A 10 -11.73 -15.65 -3.44
CA ALA A 10 -12.38 -15.06 -4.62
C ALA A 10 -11.72 -13.77 -5.12
N ASN A 11 -11.13 -12.97 -4.22
CA ASN A 11 -10.44 -11.73 -4.56
C ASN A 11 -8.98 -11.99 -5.02
N ILE A 12 -8.41 -13.13 -4.67
CA ILE A 12 -7.01 -13.47 -4.94
C ILE A 12 -6.87 -14.26 -6.26
N ILE A 13 -7.84 -15.11 -6.60
CA ILE A 13 -7.82 -15.91 -7.83
C ILE A 13 -7.55 -15.08 -9.11
N PRO A 14 -8.14 -13.88 -9.30
CA PRO A 14 -7.90 -13.09 -10.51
C PRO A 14 -6.43 -12.72 -10.74
N LEU A 15 -5.61 -12.68 -9.68
CA LEU A 15 -4.19 -12.37 -9.79
C LEU A 15 -3.43 -13.40 -10.67
N PHE A 16 -3.90 -14.64 -10.72
CA PHE A 16 -3.29 -15.69 -11.52
C PHE A 16 -3.59 -15.55 -13.02
N ALA A 17 -4.64 -14.79 -13.39
CA ALA A 17 -4.99 -14.55 -14.79
C ALA A 17 -4.08 -13.52 -15.47
N TYR A 18 -3.29 -12.75 -14.72
CA TYR A 18 -2.35 -11.80 -15.30
C TYR A 18 -1.11 -12.49 -15.90
N PRO A 19 -0.54 -11.92 -16.98
CA PRO A 19 0.78 -12.29 -17.52
C PRO A 19 1.89 -12.25 -16.46
N GLU A 20 2.96 -13.00 -16.69
CA GLU A 20 4.08 -13.16 -15.74
C GLU A 20 4.68 -11.83 -15.28
N ASP A 21 4.89 -10.89 -16.20
CA ASP A 21 5.48 -9.58 -15.88
C ASP A 21 4.61 -8.75 -14.93
N ILE A 22 3.28 -8.75 -15.16
CA ILE A 22 2.33 -8.07 -14.30
C ILE A 22 2.25 -8.77 -12.94
N ARG A 23 2.23 -10.10 -12.94
CA ARG A 23 2.18 -10.88 -11.71
C ARG A 23 3.42 -10.66 -10.84
N ARG A 24 4.60 -10.59 -11.47
CA ARG A 24 5.87 -10.24 -10.82
C ARG A 24 5.80 -8.86 -10.17
N ALA A 25 5.27 -7.86 -10.88
CA ALA A 25 5.08 -6.52 -10.33
C ALA A 25 4.07 -6.50 -9.15
N ILE A 26 3.00 -7.28 -9.22
CA ILE A 26 1.99 -7.37 -8.14
C ILE A 26 2.56 -8.07 -6.90
N TYR A 27 3.32 -9.15 -7.07
CA TYR A 27 3.93 -9.87 -5.95
C TYR A 27 5.05 -9.09 -5.29
N THR A 28 5.68 -8.14 -6.00
CA THR A 28 6.60 -7.21 -5.35
C THR A 28 5.83 -6.16 -4.56
N THR A 29 5.93 -6.21 -3.24
CA THR A 29 5.36 -5.19 -2.34
C THR A 29 6.23 -3.93 -2.23
N ASN A 30 7.45 -3.95 -2.80
CA ASN A 30 8.48 -2.92 -2.68
C ASN A 30 7.96 -1.49 -2.93
N ALA A 31 7.13 -1.27 -3.94
CA ALA A 31 6.62 0.08 -4.25
C ALA A 31 5.67 0.59 -3.15
N ILE A 32 4.73 -0.26 -2.71
CA ILE A 32 3.74 0.09 -1.67
C ILE A 32 4.45 0.21 -0.31
N GLU A 33 5.38 -0.68 0.00
CA GLU A 33 6.19 -0.64 1.22
C GLU A 33 7.08 0.59 1.28
N SER A 34 7.76 0.92 0.17
CA SER A 34 8.58 2.13 0.06
C SER A 34 7.74 3.39 0.27
N LEU A 35 6.57 3.48 -0.37
CA LEU A 35 5.65 4.60 -0.17
C LEU A 35 5.16 4.69 1.28
N ASN A 36 4.74 3.57 1.87
CA ASN A 36 4.33 3.53 3.27
C ASN A 36 5.46 3.91 4.22
N MET A 37 6.70 3.53 3.92
CA MET A 37 7.88 3.87 4.69
C MET A 37 8.14 5.38 4.66
N SER A 38 8.14 5.99 3.47
CA SER A 38 8.30 7.43 3.29
C SER A 38 7.20 8.21 4.01
N LEU A 39 5.95 7.77 3.87
CA LEU A 39 4.81 8.40 4.54
C LEU A 39 4.92 8.32 6.07
N ARG A 40 5.26 7.13 6.61
CA ARG A 40 5.47 6.95 8.06
C ARG A 40 6.61 7.83 8.58
N LYS A 41 7.67 8.03 7.80
CA LYS A 41 8.79 8.91 8.16
C LYS A 41 8.33 10.36 8.31
N VAL A 42 7.56 10.86 7.34
CA VAL A 42 7.03 12.24 7.38
C VAL A 42 6.06 12.42 8.56
N ILE A 43 5.12 11.49 8.73
CA ILE A 43 4.12 11.56 9.81
C ILE A 43 4.78 11.44 11.19
N LYS A 44 5.78 10.57 11.37
CA LYS A 44 6.46 10.39 12.66
C LYS A 44 7.09 11.69 13.18
N THR A 45 7.53 12.57 12.28
CA THR A 45 8.12 13.88 12.65
C THR A 45 7.08 14.97 12.92
N LYS A 46 5.81 14.78 12.53
CA LYS A 46 4.71 15.74 12.74
C LYS A 46 3.74 15.19 13.79
N ALA A 47 3.76 15.78 14.99
CA ALA A 47 2.90 15.37 16.10
C ALA A 47 1.40 15.69 15.88
N SER A 48 1.08 16.70 15.06
CA SER A 48 -0.29 17.07 14.71
C SER A 48 -0.31 17.85 13.39
N PHE A 49 -1.42 17.74 12.66
CA PHE A 49 -1.69 18.56 11.49
C PHE A 49 -2.68 19.69 11.87
N PRO A 50 -2.45 20.93 11.41
CA PRO A 50 -3.31 22.06 11.78
C PRO A 50 -4.71 22.02 11.15
N ASN A 51 -4.87 21.30 10.02
CA ASN A 51 -6.16 21.06 9.37
C ASN A 51 -6.05 19.86 8.41
N ASP A 52 -7.19 19.37 7.92
CA ASP A 52 -7.27 18.22 7.01
C ASP A 52 -6.57 18.46 5.66
N ASP A 53 -6.52 19.70 5.18
CA ASP A 53 -5.86 20.01 3.92
C ASP A 53 -4.33 19.90 4.02
N ALA A 54 -3.76 20.26 5.17
CA ALA A 54 -2.36 20.01 5.47
C ALA A 54 -2.03 18.52 5.52
N LEU A 55 -2.97 17.66 5.94
CA LEU A 55 -2.81 16.20 5.90
C LEU A 55 -2.85 15.68 4.47
N LYS A 56 -3.80 16.15 3.64
CA LYS A 56 -3.93 15.73 2.23
C LYS A 56 -2.73 16.12 1.38
N ASN A 57 -2.02 17.18 1.74
CA ASN A 57 -0.83 17.65 1.02
C ASN A 57 0.44 16.83 1.30
N VAL A 58 0.45 16.00 2.36
CA VAL A 58 1.63 15.21 2.76
C VAL A 58 2.17 14.30 1.65
N PRO A 59 1.34 13.55 0.89
CA PRO A 59 1.84 12.69 -0.18
C PRO A 59 2.46 13.45 -1.36
N TYR A 60 2.08 14.72 -1.56
CA TYR A 60 2.56 15.55 -2.67
C TYR A 60 3.89 16.26 -2.35
N LEU A 61 4.28 16.30 -1.08
CA LEU A 61 5.50 16.97 -0.59
C LEU A 61 6.59 15.96 -0.20
N ALA A 62 6.33 14.66 -0.38
CA ALA A 62 7.20 13.54 0.02
C ALA A 62 8.20 13.16 -1.08
#